data_AF-A0A957BP06-F1
#
_entry.id   AF-A0A957BP06-F1
#
_cell.length_a   1.000
_cell.length_b   1.000
_cell.length_c   1.000
_cell.angle_alpha   90.00
_cell.angle_beta   90.00
_cell.angle_gamma   90.00
#
_symmetry.space_group_name_H-M   'P 1'
#
loop_
_entity.id
_entity.type
_entity.pdbx_description
1 polymer ?
#
loop_
_entity_poly.entity_id
_entity_poly.type
_entity_poly.pdbx_seq_one_letter_code
_entity_poly.pdbx_strand_id
1 'polypeptide(L)' 'MTARPRTPLGSTLQLVAAHIALLLYTVIALFPIVLIVLNSFKTRNAIFRTPYAFPDADTFSLVGYETVFARGNFPQYFA' A
#
# COMPACT_ATOMS: atom_id res chain seq x y z
N MET A 1 -32.18 -12.39 37.35
CA MET A 1 -31.25 -11.64 36.48
C MET A 1 -29.83 -11.87 37.01
N THR A 2 -29.10 -12.85 36.48
CA THR A 2 -27.73 -13.16 36.91
C THR A 2 -26.75 -12.76 35.81
N ALA A 3 -25.91 -11.77 36.08
CA ALA A 3 -24.86 -11.33 35.17
C ALA A 3 -23.79 -12.43 35.07
N ARG A 4 -23.55 -12.98 33.87
CA ARG A 4 -22.42 -13.89 33.63
C ARG A 4 -21.11 -13.10 33.77
N PRO A 5 -20.16 -13.54 34.61
CA PRO A 5 -18.86 -12.90 34.69
C PRO A 5 -18.15 -13.08 33.34
N ARG A 6 -17.87 -11.97 32.65
CA ARG A 6 -16.96 -11.97 31.50
C ARG A 6 -15.55 -12.15 32.07
N THR A 7 -14.95 -13.31 31.84
CA THR A 7 -13.57 -13.55 32.26
C THR A 7 -12.65 -12.58 31.49
N PRO A 8 -11.89 -11.72 32.18
CA PRO A 8 -11.13 -10.63 31.54
C PRO A 8 -10.00 -11.13 30.64
N LEU A 9 -9.43 -12.30 30.96
CA LEU A 9 -8.39 -12.96 30.17
C LEU A 9 -8.86 -13.32 28.75
N GLY A 10 -10.12 -13.75 28.60
CA GLY A 10 -10.71 -14.04 27.29
C GLY A 10 -10.90 -12.78 26.45
N SER A 11 -11.33 -11.67 27.09
CA SER A 11 -11.53 -10.40 26.38
C SER A 11 -10.23 -9.77 25.91
N THR A 12 -9.15 -9.82 26.70
CA THR A 12 -7.85 -9.26 26.29
C THR A 12 -7.22 -10.09 25.17
N LEU A 13 -7.28 -11.42 25.25
CA LEU A 13 -6.79 -12.29 24.19
C LEU A 13 -7.55 -12.06 22.88
N GLN A 14 -8.88 -11.95 22.95
CA GLN A 14 -9.72 -11.66 21.79
C GLN A 14 -9.38 -10.30 21.17
N LEU A 15 -9.16 -9.27 22.00
CA LEU A 15 -8.77 -7.94 21.53
C LEU A 15 -7.43 -7.97 20.79
N VAL A 16 -6.42 -8.62 21.37
CA VAL A 16 -5.09 -8.76 20.77
C VAL A 16 -5.16 -9.54 19.45
N ALA A 17 -5.87 -10.67 19.44
CA ALA A 17 -6.06 -11.48 18.24
C ALA A 17 -6.76 -10.69 17.12
N ALA A 18 -7.80 -9.91 17.47
CA ALA A 18 -8.49 -9.05 16.51
C ALA A 18 -7.56 -7.98 15.92
N HIS A 19 -6.75 -7.31 16.74
CA HIS A 19 -5.81 -6.30 16.23
C HIS A 19 -4.72 -6.91 15.34
N ILE A 20 -4.20 -8.09 15.69
CA ILE A 20 -3.23 -8.80 14.85
C ILE A 20 -3.85 -9.14 13.49
N ALA A 21 -5.08 -9.67 13.48
CA ALA A 21 -5.79 -10.02 12.25
C ALA A 21 -6.04 -8.78 11.37
N LEU A 22 -6.48 -7.67 11.99
CA LEU A 22 -6.70 -6.41 11.29
C LEU A 22 -5.40 -5.81 10.74
N LEU A 23 -4.31 -5.82 11.52
CA LEU A 23 -3.00 -5.34 11.05
C LEU A 23 -2.48 -6.16 9.87
N LEU A 24 -2.59 -7.49 9.94
CA LEU A 24 -2.21 -8.37 8.84
C LEU A 24 -3.04 -8.07 7.59
N TYR A 25 -4.35 -7.92 7.76
CA TYR A 25 -5.24 -7.54 6.67
C TYR A 25 -4.85 -6.19 6.05
N THR A 26 -4.55 -5.19 6.88
CA THR A 26 -4.09 -3.88 6.41
C THR A 26 -2.79 -3.98 5.62
N VAL A 27 -1.80 -4.77 6.09
CA VAL A 27 -0.55 -4.98 5.35
C VAL A 27 -0.80 -5.60 3.98
N ILE A 28 -1.65 -6.63 3.91
CA ILE A 28 -2.01 -7.29 2.65
C ILE A 28 -2.73 -6.31 1.71
N ALA A 29 -3.66 -5.53 2.23
CA ALA A 29 -4.43 -4.56 1.45
C ALA A 29 -3.56 -3.40 0.94
N LEU A 30 -2.57 -2.95 1.72
CA LEU A 30 -1.66 -1.87 1.33
C LEU A 30 -0.53 -2.31 0.40
N PHE A 31 -0.17 -3.60 0.42
CA PHE A 31 0.89 -4.15 -0.44
C PHE A 31 0.81 -3.71 -1.91
N PRO A 32 -0.33 -3.85 -2.64
CA PRO A 32 -0.41 -3.40 -4.02
C PRO A 32 -0.22 -1.88 -4.18
N ILE A 33 -0.68 -1.07 -3.23
CA ILE A 33 -0.50 0.39 -3.27
C ILE A 33 0.98 0.76 -3.10
N VAL A 34 1.67 0.11 -2.17
CA VAL A 34 3.12 0.29 -1.99
C VAL A 34 3.86 -0.07 -3.27
N LEU A 35 3.50 -1.16 -3.95
CA LEU A 35 4.10 -1.52 -5.23
C LEU A 35 3.86 -0.47 -6.31
N ILE A 36 2.66 0.10 -6.42
CA ILE A 36 2.37 1.18 -7.38
C ILE A 36 3.29 2.38 -7.12
N VAL A 37 3.44 2.79 -5.86
CA VAL A 37 4.32 3.91 -5.49
C VAL A 37 5.79 3.60 -5.76
N LEU A 38 6.29 2.41 -5.43
CA LEU A 38 7.68 2.05 -5.72
C LEU A 38 7.97 2.01 -7.22
N ASN A 39 7.03 1.48 -8.01
CA ASN A 39 7.18 1.38 -9.45
C ASN A 39 6.98 2.73 -10.17
N SER A 40 6.28 3.71 -9.58
CA SER A 40 6.13 5.04 -10.18
C SER A 40 7.45 5.83 -10.22
N PHE A 41 8.43 5.44 -9.40
CA PHE A 41 9.79 5.99 -9.41
C PHE A 41 10.77 5.16 -10.25
N LYS A 42 10.31 4.20 -11.07
CA LYS A 42 11.18 3.33 -11.86
C LYS A 42 11.12 3.61 -13.36
N THR A 43 12.23 3.33 -14.05
CA THR A 43 12.19 3.24 -15.52
C THR A 43 11.23 2.15 -15.98
N ARG A 44 10.66 2.30 -17.19
CA ARG A 44 9.71 1.31 -17.76
C ARG A 44 10.27 -0.10 -17.76
N ASN A 45 11.56 -0.26 -18.07
CA ASN A 45 12.22 -1.57 -18.10
C ASN A 45 12.29 -2.19 -16.69
N ALA A 46 12.67 -1.40 -15.67
CA ALA A 46 12.80 -1.87 -14.30
C ALA A 46 11.46 -2.30 -13.68
N ILE A 47 10.35 -1.65 -14.03
CA ILE A 47 9.00 -2.04 -13.57
C ILE A 47 8.68 -3.49 -13.96
N PHE A 48 9.06 -3.93 -15.17
CA PHE A 48 8.78 -5.29 -15.63
C PHE A 48 9.82 -6.32 -15.18
N ARG A 49 11.08 -5.92 -14.99
CA ARG A 49 12.16 -6.84 -14.58
C ARG A 49 12.18 -7.08 -13.08
N THR A 50 11.99 -6.03 -12.27
CA THR A 50 12.14 -6.09 -10.81
C THR A 50 10.98 -5.36 -10.10
N PRO A 51 9.71 -5.78 -10.32
CA PRO A 51 8.53 -5.07 -9.82
C PRO A 51 8.46 -4.95 -8.29
N TYR A 52 9.08 -5.89 -7.57
CA TYR A 52 9.05 -5.95 -6.10
C TYR A 52 10.29 -5.34 -5.43
N ALA A 53 11.32 -4.99 -6.19
CA ALA A 53 12.53 -4.39 -5.64
C ALA A 53 12.30 -2.89 -5.33
N PHE A 54 12.97 -2.36 -4.32
CA PHE A 54 13.03 -0.91 -4.13
C PHE A 54 13.77 -0.24 -5.31
N PRO A 55 13.49 1.04 -5.59
CA PRO A 55 14.31 1.84 -6.50
C PRO A 55 15.74 1.99 -5.96
N ASP A 56 16.71 1.96 -6.86
CA ASP A 56 18.12 2.21 -6.62
C ASP A 56 18.64 3.26 -7.61
N ALA A 57 19.94 3.57 -7.56
CA ALA A 57 20.55 4.57 -8.43
C ALA A 57 20.40 4.25 -9.93
N ASP A 58 20.30 2.97 -10.30
CA ASP A 58 20.20 2.52 -11.70
C ASP A 58 18.76 2.49 -12.21
N THR A 59 17.80 2.30 -11.31
CA THR A 59 16.38 2.12 -11.66
C THR A 59 15.53 3.34 -11.42
N PHE A 60 15.96 4.27 -10.56
CA PHE A 60 15.21 5.48 -10.22
C PHE A 60 14.99 6.40 -11.43
N SER A 61 13.74 6.82 -11.65
CA SER A 61 13.37 7.70 -12.77
C SER A 61 12.07 8.46 -12.50
N LEU A 62 12.01 9.72 -12.97
CA LEU A 62 10.81 10.56 -12.93
C LEU A 62 10.11 10.69 -14.29
N VAL A 63 10.58 9.97 -15.31
CA VAL A 63 10.06 10.06 -16.69
C VAL A 63 8.56 9.77 -16.79
N GLY A 64 8.03 8.93 -15.90
CA GLY A 64 6.60 8.65 -15.80
C GLY A 64 5.79 9.90 -15.45
N TYR A 65 6.26 10.67 -14.46
CA TYR A 65 5.63 11.93 -14.06
C TYR A 65 5.71 12.97 -15.17
N GLU A 66 6.89 13.17 -15.77
CA GLU A 66 7.07 14.08 -16.91
C GLU A 66 6.12 13.76 -18.06
N THR A 67 6.01 12.46 -18.40
CA THR A 67 5.12 11.98 -19.46
C THR A 67 3.66 12.27 -19.14
N VAL A 68 3.25 12.04 -17.90
CA VAL A 68 1.88 12.31 -17.44
C VAL A 68 1.57 13.80 -17.47
N PHE A 69 2.48 14.68 -17.05
CA PHE A 69 2.26 16.13 -17.12
C PHE A 69 2.29 16.67 -18.56
N ALA A 70 3.13 16.12 -19.43
CA ALA A 70 3.23 16.54 -20.82
C ALA A 70 2.04 16.08 -21.67
N ARG A 71 1.51 14.88 -21.41
CA ARG A 71 0.39 14.29 -22.17
C ARG A 71 -0.96 14.46 -21.49
N GLY A 72 -0.96 14.71 -20.19
CA GLY A 72 -2.15 14.86 -19.40
C GLY A 72 -2.74 16.25 -19.61
N ASN A 73 -3.87 16.32 -20.29
CA ASN A 73 -4.68 17.53 -20.34
C ASN A 73 -5.52 17.66 -19.06
N PHE A 74 -4.85 17.64 -17.90
CA PHE A 74 -5.50 17.67 -16.59
C PHE A 74 -6.42 18.88 -16.39
N PRO A 75 -6.05 20.11 -16.80
CA PRO A 75 -6.95 21.26 -16.65
C PRO A 75 -8.23 21.13 -17.47
N GLN A 76 -8.19 20.56 -18.68
CA GLN A 76 -9.38 20.39 -19.53
C GLN A 76 -10.26 19.21 -19.11
N TYR A 77 -9.73 18.24 -18.35
CA TYR A 77 -10.54 17.15 -17.80
C TYR A 77 -11.47 17.61 -16.67
N PHE A 78 -11.09 18.67 -15.94
CA PHE A 78 -11.87 19.23 -14.82
C PHE A 78 -12.57 20.56 -15.14
N ALA A 79 -12.51 21.03 -16.40
CA ALA A 79 -13.24 22.20 -16.90
C ALA A 79 -14.56 21.77 -17.53
#